data_AF-A0A9E6WE74-F1
#
_entry.id   AF-A0A9E6WE74-F1
#
_cell.length_a   1.000
_cell.length_b   1.000
_cell.length_c   1.000
_cell.angle_alpha   90.00
_cell.angle_beta   90.00
_cell.angle_gamma   90.00
#
_symmetry.space_group_name_H-M   'P 1'
#
loop_
_entity.id
_entity.type
_entity.pdbx_description
1 polymer ?
#
loop_
_entity_poly.entity_id
_entity_poly.type
_entity_poly.pdbx_seq_one_letter_code
_entity_poly.pdbx_strand_id
1 'polypeptide(L)'
;MREYQNIFTQVQVQGAPEWGMDDSGQMRRERVGKPGFSTLVGWFGNAQLGPIYLGSFGVISLATGLIWFNIVGMNMLAQVGWSIPEFIRQL
;
A
#
# COMPACT_ATOMS: atom_id res chain seq x y z
N MET A 1 11.93 37.67 -10.75
CA MET A 1 10.56 37.18 -11.04
C MET A 1 10.44 35.79 -10.43
N ARG A 2 9.33 35.42 -9.78
CA ARG A 2 9.12 34.07 -9.25
C ARG A 2 8.19 33.32 -10.18
N GLU A 3 8.60 32.13 -10.63
CA GLU A 3 7.84 31.28 -11.53
C GLU A 3 7.52 29.95 -10.86
N TYR A 4 6.38 29.37 -11.22
CA TYR A 4 5.98 28.07 -10.71
C TYR A 4 6.85 26.96 -11.34
N GLN A 5 7.42 26.12 -10.48
CA GLN A 5 8.42 25.12 -10.88
C GLN A 5 7.84 23.73 -11.20
N ASN A 6 6.53 23.59 -11.21
CA ASN A 6 5.84 22.32 -11.46
C ASN A 6 6.23 21.14 -10.55
N ILE A 7 6.55 21.44 -9.30
CA ILE A 7 6.86 20.43 -8.27
C ILE A 7 5.59 19.92 -7.56
N PHE A 8 4.58 20.80 -7.41
CA PHE A 8 3.34 20.49 -6.70
C PHE A 8 2.11 20.95 -7.48
N THR A 9 1.24 20.01 -7.86
CA THR A 9 0.01 20.27 -8.59
C THR A 9 -0.83 21.36 -7.93
N GLN A 10 -0.96 22.54 -8.57
CA GLN A 10 -1.71 23.68 -8.02
C GLN A 10 -3.22 23.41 -7.92
N VAL A 11 -3.77 22.69 -8.90
CA VAL A 11 -5.19 22.34 -8.97
C VAL A 11 -5.29 20.88 -9.38
N GLN A 12 -5.86 20.06 -8.49
CA GLN A 12 -6.10 18.65 -8.77
C GLN A 12 -7.51 18.46 -9.36
N VAL A 13 -7.61 17.59 -10.36
CA VAL A 13 -8.88 17.24 -11.01
C VAL A 13 -9.09 15.73 -10.85
N GLN A 14 -10.32 15.30 -10.59
CA GLN A 14 -10.64 13.90 -10.35
C GLN A 14 -11.79 13.44 -11.26
N GLY A 15 -11.60 12.29 -11.91
CA GLY A 15 -12.62 11.59 -12.70
C GLY A 15 -13.12 10.32 -12.03
N ALA A 16 -13.86 9.50 -12.78
CA ALA A 16 -14.19 8.14 -12.36
C ALA A 16 -12.92 7.28 -12.23
N PRO A 17 -12.86 6.33 -11.27
CA PRO A 17 -11.67 5.50 -11.12
C PRO A 17 -11.33 4.67 -12.35
N GLU A 18 -10.04 4.63 -12.69
CA GLU A 18 -9.51 3.80 -13.76
C GLU A 18 -9.29 2.36 -13.24
N TRP A 19 -9.84 1.37 -13.93
CA TRP A 19 -9.70 -0.03 -13.55
C TRP A 19 -8.49 -0.73 -14.17
N GLY A 20 -7.73 -0.03 -15.01
CA GLY A 20 -6.64 -0.56 -15.83
C GLY A 20 -7.13 -1.36 -17.04
N MET A 21 -6.25 -1.57 -18.01
CA MET A 21 -6.52 -2.37 -19.21
C MET A 21 -6.78 -3.85 -18.86
N ASP A 22 -7.55 -4.55 -19.70
CA ASP A 22 -7.84 -5.98 -19.53
C ASP A 22 -7.81 -6.66 -20.91
N ASP A 23 -6.64 -7.14 -21.31
CA ASP A 23 -6.43 -7.75 -22.64
C ASP A 23 -7.12 -9.12 -22.80
N SER A 24 -7.26 -9.88 -21.71
CA SER A 24 -7.78 -11.26 -21.74
C SER A 24 -9.18 -11.41 -21.15
N GLY A 25 -9.75 -10.35 -20.58
CA GLY A 25 -11.03 -10.35 -19.86
C GLY A 25 -11.00 -11.09 -18.52
N GLN A 26 -9.83 -11.63 -18.13
CA GLN A 26 -9.65 -12.42 -16.92
C GLN A 26 -8.98 -11.62 -15.81
N MET A 27 -8.21 -10.58 -16.15
CA MET A 27 -7.44 -9.78 -15.19
C MET A 27 -8.35 -9.08 -14.18
N ARG A 28 -9.57 -8.70 -14.59
CA ARG A 28 -10.55 -8.11 -13.68
C ARG A 28 -10.95 -9.03 -12.53
N ARG A 29 -10.90 -10.36 -12.70
CA ARG A 29 -11.31 -11.33 -11.65
C ARG A 29 -10.31 -11.38 -10.49
N GLU A 30 -9.04 -11.13 -10.78
CA GLU A 30 -7.95 -11.21 -9.81
C GLU A 30 -7.54 -9.81 -9.30
N ARG A 31 -8.19 -8.74 -9.77
CA ARG A 31 -8.07 -7.40 -9.20
C ARG A 31 -8.94 -7.29 -7.95
N VAL A 32 -8.34 -6.85 -6.85
CA VAL A 32 -8.98 -6.70 -5.55
C VAL A 32 -8.91 -5.24 -5.10
N GLY A 33 -9.94 -4.82 -4.36
CA GLY A 33 -10.03 -3.49 -3.77
C GLY A 33 -10.82 -2.49 -4.61
N LYS A 34 -11.58 -1.64 -3.92
CA LYS A 34 -12.22 -0.47 -4.53
C LYS A 34 -11.19 0.64 -4.64
N PRO A 35 -10.93 1.21 -5.84
CA PRO A 35 -10.00 2.31 -5.98
C PRO A 35 -10.43 3.51 -5.11
N GLY A 36 -9.45 4.13 -4.47
CA GLY A 36 -9.62 5.36 -3.69
C GLY A 36 -8.77 6.49 -4.27
N PHE A 37 -9.00 7.71 -3.80
CA PHE A 37 -8.18 8.86 -4.17
C PHE A 37 -7.57 9.50 -2.93
N SER A 38 -6.26 9.75 -2.95
CA SER A 38 -5.54 10.48 -1.92
C SER A 38 -5.18 11.87 -2.44
N THR A 39 -5.84 12.90 -1.91
CA THR A 39 -5.53 14.29 -2.25
C THR A 39 -4.07 14.60 -1.96
N LEU A 40 -3.48 14.07 -0.88
CA LEU A 40 -2.09 14.30 -0.49
C LEU A 40 -1.11 13.78 -1.55
N VAL A 41 -1.29 12.55 -2.03
CA VAL A 41 -0.44 11.98 -3.09
C VAL A 41 -0.66 12.72 -4.42
N GLY A 42 -1.87 13.21 -4.65
CA GLY A 42 -2.23 14.03 -5.82
C GLY A 42 -1.45 15.34 -5.97
N TRP A 43 -0.81 15.85 -4.90
CA TRP A 43 0.07 17.02 -5.01
C TRP A 43 1.33 16.69 -5.80
N PHE A 44 1.79 15.44 -5.75
CA PHE A 44 3.01 14.98 -6.41
C PHE A 44 2.76 14.18 -7.69
N GLY A 45 1.57 13.61 -7.87
CA GLY A 45 1.29 12.73 -9.02
C GLY A 45 -0.16 12.28 -9.10
N ASN A 46 -0.39 11.04 -9.54
CA ASN A 46 -1.74 10.48 -9.62
C ASN A 46 -2.29 10.21 -8.21
N ALA A 47 -3.48 10.73 -7.92
CA ALA A 47 -4.15 10.55 -6.64
C ALA A 47 -4.75 9.15 -6.45
N GLN A 48 -4.98 8.39 -7.54
CA GLN A 48 -5.68 7.11 -7.46
C GLN A 48 -4.80 6.02 -6.81
N LEU A 49 -5.36 5.35 -5.80
CA LEU A 49 -4.79 4.18 -5.13
C LEU A 49 -5.61 2.95 -5.47
N GLY A 50 -4.95 1.93 -6.01
CA GLY A 50 -5.59 0.70 -6.49
C GLY A 50 -6.27 0.84 -7.86
N PRO A 51 -6.89 -0.24 -8.38
CA PRO A 51 -6.98 -1.57 -7.75
C PRO A 51 -5.64 -2.31 -7.77
N ILE A 52 -5.46 -3.30 -6.90
CA ILE A 52 -4.25 -4.15 -6.92
C ILE A 52 -4.58 -5.52 -7.52
N TYR A 53 -3.65 -6.05 -8.31
CA TYR A 53 -3.74 -7.44 -8.76
C TYR A 53 -3.25 -8.37 -7.67
N LEU A 54 -4.06 -9.36 -7.30
CA LEU A 54 -3.73 -10.32 -6.25
C LEU A 54 -4.10 -11.75 -6.68
N GLY A 55 -3.24 -12.35 -7.50
CA GLY A 55 -3.30 -13.78 -7.83
C GLY A 55 -2.77 -14.70 -6.72
N SER A 56 -2.84 -16.01 -6.93
CA SER A 56 -2.46 -17.03 -5.94
C SER A 56 -1.06 -16.85 -5.36
N PHE A 57 -0.06 -16.51 -6.19
CA PHE A 57 1.31 -16.27 -5.72
C PHE A 57 1.43 -15.00 -4.87
N GLY A 58 0.65 -13.96 -5.16
CA GLY A 58 0.60 -12.76 -4.34
C GLY A 58 0.03 -13.06 -2.95
N VAL A 59 -1.01 -13.90 -2.87
CA VAL A 59 -1.58 -14.36 -1.60
C VAL A 59 -0.56 -15.19 -0.81
N ILE A 60 0.12 -16.14 -1.45
CA ILE A 60 1.16 -16.96 -0.79
C ILE A 60 2.31 -16.07 -0.26
N SER A 61 2.73 -15.08 -1.04
CA SER A 61 3.77 -14.12 -0.62
C SER A 61 3.36 -13.32 0.61
N LEU A 62 2.15 -12.76 0.63
CA LEU A 62 1.64 -12.03 1.81
C LEU A 62 1.50 -12.95 3.03
N ALA A 63 0.97 -14.17 2.85
CA ALA A 63 0.81 -15.12 3.95
C ALA A 63 2.16 -15.51 4.57
N THR A 64 3.14 -15.89 3.74
CA THR A 64 4.47 -16.28 4.22
C THR A 64 5.24 -15.11 4.83
N GLY A 65 5.12 -13.90 4.25
CA GLY A 65 5.69 -12.68 4.82
C GLY A 65 5.10 -12.32 6.19
N LEU A 66 3.77 -12.43 6.35
CA LEU A 66 3.10 -12.17 7.63
C LEU A 66 3.48 -13.22 8.69
N ILE A 67 3.59 -14.49 8.31
CA ILE A 67 4.05 -15.56 9.21
C ILE A 67 5.47 -15.25 9.70
N TRP A 68 6.39 -14.91 8.80
CA TRP A 68 7.75 -14.54 9.15
C TRP A 68 7.81 -13.34 10.09
N PHE A 69 7.09 -12.25 9.76
CA PHE A 69 7.06 -11.04 10.59
C PHE A 69 6.57 -11.32 12.01
N ASN A 70 5.52 -12.13 12.16
CA ASN A 70 4.99 -12.51 13.48
C ASN A 70 5.94 -13.43 14.25
N ILE A 71 6.59 -14.39 13.59
CA ILE A 71 7.58 -15.25 14.24
C ILE A 71 8.72 -14.40 14.83
N VAL A 72 9.27 -13.48 14.03
CA VAL A 72 10.36 -12.59 14.49
C VAL A 72 9.86 -11.69 15.61
N GLY A 73 8.75 -10.99 15.43
CA GLY A 73 8.19 -10.08 16.42
C GLY A 73 7.84 -10.76 17.75
N MET A 74 7.25 -11.95 17.72
CA MET A 74 6.94 -12.71 18.94
C MET A 74 8.21 -13.19 19.65
N ASN A 75 9.26 -13.56 18.92
CA ASN A 75 10.54 -13.91 19.53
C ASN A 75 11.20 -12.70 20.20
N MET A 76 11.17 -11.52 19.57
CA MET A 76 11.68 -10.29 20.17
C MET A 76 10.90 -9.91 21.44
N LEU A 77 9.57 -10.06 21.43
CA LEU A 77 8.75 -9.82 22.62
C LEU A 77 9.01 -10.85 23.74
N ALA A 78 9.27 -12.11 23.38
CA ALA A 78 9.62 -13.15 24.35
C ALA A 78 10.99 -12.89 25.01
N GLN A 79 11.96 -12.31 24.29
CA GLN A 79 13.28 -11.96 24.84
C GLN A 79 13.22 -10.94 25.98
N VAL A 80 12.21 -10.08 26.00
CA VAL A 80 11.97 -9.09 27.06
C VAL A 80 10.89 -9.54 28.06
N GLY A 81 10.60 -10.84 28.12
CA GLY A 81 9.64 -11.40 29.06
C GLY A 81 8.20 -10.89 28.87
N TRP A 82 7.80 -10.61 27.62
CA TRP A 82 6.46 -10.13 27.27
C TRP A 82 6.09 -8.74 27.80
N SER A 83 7.08 -7.94 28.23
CA SER A 83 6.88 -6.55 28.65
C SER A 83 6.84 -5.61 27.44
N ILE A 84 5.67 -5.03 27.14
CA ILE A 84 5.51 -4.07 26.03
C ILE A 84 6.38 -2.80 26.20
N PRO A 85 6.48 -2.17 27.40
CA PRO A 85 7.36 -1.01 27.57
C PRO A 85 8.83 -1.35 27.28
N GLU A 86 9.27 -2.52 27.72
CA GLU A 86 10.65 -2.97 27.53
C GLU A 86 10.94 -3.33 26.07
N PHE A 87 9.95 -3.92 25.39
CA PHE A 87 9.99 -4.17 23.96
C PHE A 87 10.19 -2.87 23.19
N ILE A 88 9.38 -1.84 23.43
CA ILE A 88 9.53 -0.53 22.73
C ILE A 88 10.86 0.15 23.07
N ARG A 89 11.35 0.00 24.31
CA ARG A 89 12.63 0.58 24.76
C ARG A 89 13.83 -0.01 24.04
N GLN A 90 13.77 -1.29 23.68
CA GLN A 90 14.88 -2.07 23.10
C GLN A 90 14.66 -2.46 21.63
N LEU A 91 13.57 -1.99 21.01
CA LEU A 91 13.15 -2.36 19.64
C LEU A 91 14.16 -1.94 18.58
#